data_AF-A0A3D0S2P3-F1
#
_entry.id   AF-A0A3D0S2P3-F1
#
_cell.length_a   1.000
_cell.length_b   1.000
_cell.length_c   1.000
_cell.angle_alpha   90.00
_cell.angle_beta   90.00
_cell.angle_gamma   90.00
#
_symmetry.space_group_name_H-M   'P 1'
#
loop_
_entity.id
_entity.type
_entity.pdbx_description
1 polymer ?
#
loop_
_entity_poly.entity_id
_entity_poly.type
_entity_poly.pdbx_seq_one_letter_code
_entity_poly.pdbx_strand_id
1 'polypeptide(L)'
;MSQAAEVATPVASLSLVSRHDEAALRDALASFPSGVTIVTTTDSDGRWWGFTASSFCSVSMDPPLVLVCLATSAECHAAFAVAEEWVIQVIHPDHVEVAGRFATRGADKFGGGFQPGPHGLPVLDEAIVTLHCRSHQRHLAGDHTILVGEVLSAEADLAREPAVYFRRGFHRLP
;
A
#
# COMPACT_ATOMS: atom_id res chain seq x y z
N MET A 1 22.41 -30.06 -46.35
CA MET A 1 22.48 -28.76 -45.65
C MET A 1 21.06 -28.43 -45.20
N SER A 2 20.74 -28.75 -43.94
CA SER A 2 19.41 -28.58 -43.37
C SER A 2 19.26 -27.15 -42.88
N GLN A 3 18.34 -26.39 -43.48
CA GLN A 3 17.99 -25.05 -43.03
C GLN A 3 17.07 -25.20 -41.82
N ALA A 4 17.57 -24.81 -40.64
CA ALA A 4 16.73 -24.73 -39.45
C ALA A 4 15.76 -23.55 -39.63
N ALA A 5 14.46 -23.85 -39.61
CA ALA A 5 13.43 -22.83 -39.56
C ALA A 5 13.50 -22.17 -38.17
N GLU A 6 13.88 -20.90 -38.16
CA GLU A 6 13.84 -20.04 -37.00
C GLU A 6 12.37 -19.82 -36.61
N VAL A 7 11.91 -20.49 -35.56
CA VAL A 7 10.57 -20.29 -35.01
C VAL A 7 10.59 -18.94 -34.30
N ALA A 8 10.09 -17.91 -34.99
CA ALA A 8 9.89 -16.59 -34.41
C ALA A 8 8.90 -16.71 -33.25
N THR A 9 9.40 -16.57 -32.01
CA THR A 9 8.57 -16.41 -30.82
C THR A 9 7.65 -15.21 -31.04
N PRO A 10 6.32 -15.33 -30.86
CA PRO A 10 5.44 -14.18 -31.07
C PRO A 10 5.81 -13.11 -30.04
N VAL A 11 6.25 -11.95 -30.53
CA VAL A 11 6.38 -10.75 -29.71
C VAL A 11 4.95 -10.37 -29.32
N ALA A 12 4.59 -10.58 -28.06
CA ALA A 12 3.28 -10.18 -27.56
C ALA A 12 3.11 -8.67 -27.81
N SER A 13 2.14 -8.32 -28.65
CA SER A 13 1.83 -6.92 -28.93
C SER A 13 1.07 -6.33 -27.74
N LEU A 14 1.49 -5.14 -27.30
CA LEU A 14 0.70 -4.35 -26.36
C LEU A 14 -0.64 -4.01 -27.03
N SER A 15 -1.75 -4.41 -26.42
CA SER A 15 -3.07 -3.99 -26.85
C SER A 15 -3.40 -2.61 -26.28
N LEU A 16 -4.04 -1.77 -27.09
CA LEU A 16 -4.54 -0.48 -26.62
C LEU A 16 -5.71 -0.74 -25.65
N VAL A 17 -5.57 -0.25 -24.41
CA VAL A 17 -6.65 -0.28 -23.40
C VAL A 17 -7.39 1.05 -23.42
N SER A 18 -8.71 1.01 -23.53
CA SER A 18 -9.54 2.22 -23.45
C SER A 18 -9.59 2.74 -22.03
N ARG A 19 -9.28 4.02 -21.81
CA ARG A 19 -9.43 4.67 -20.49
C ARG A 19 -10.87 4.70 -19.96
N HIS A 20 -11.85 4.52 -20.85
CA HIS A 20 -13.27 4.50 -20.51
C HIS A 20 -13.79 3.10 -20.17
N ASP A 21 -13.00 2.06 -20.42
CA ASP A 21 -13.25 0.71 -19.91
C ASP A 21 -12.55 0.57 -18.56
N GLU A 22 -13.28 0.87 -17.49
CA GLU A 22 -12.74 0.90 -16.14
C GLU A 22 -12.20 -0.46 -15.70
N ALA A 23 -12.84 -1.56 -16.10
CA ALA A 23 -12.40 -2.91 -15.74
C ALA A 23 -11.07 -3.23 -16.43
N ALA A 24 -10.97 -2.97 -17.74
CA ALA A 24 -9.74 -3.20 -18.48
C ALA A 24 -8.59 -2.28 -18.01
N LEU A 25 -8.88 -1.02 -17.67
CA LEU A 25 -7.89 -0.11 -17.11
C LEU A 25 -7.40 -0.59 -15.74
N ARG A 26 -8.31 -1.04 -14.85
CA ARG A 26 -7.95 -1.62 -13.55
C ARG A 26 -7.07 -2.85 -13.70
N ASP A 27 -7.38 -3.73 -14.65
CA ASP A 27 -6.58 -4.93 -14.91
C ASP A 27 -5.20 -4.60 -15.50
N ALA A 28 -5.12 -3.60 -16.37
CA ALA A 28 -3.85 -3.09 -16.89
C ALA A 28 -2.98 -2.53 -15.74
N LEU A 29 -3.55 -1.72 -14.85
CA LEU A 29 -2.85 -1.17 -13.68
C LEU A 29 -2.42 -2.26 -12.69
N ALA A 30 -3.28 -3.25 -12.45
CA ALA A 30 -2.99 -4.40 -11.58
C ALA A 30 -1.88 -5.32 -12.13
N SER A 31 -1.43 -5.09 -13.37
CA SER A 31 -0.30 -5.81 -13.98
C SER A 31 1.06 -5.26 -13.52
N PHE A 32 1.11 -4.17 -12.77
CA PHE A 32 2.31 -3.73 -12.08
C PHE A 32 2.34 -4.32 -10.66
N PRO A 33 3.28 -5.22 -10.33
CA PRO A 33 3.36 -5.80 -8.99
C PRO A 33 3.79 -4.74 -7.97
N SER A 34 3.26 -4.85 -6.75
CA SER A 34 3.64 -3.97 -5.64
C SER A 34 3.75 -4.76 -4.33
N GLY A 35 4.42 -4.18 -3.34
CA GLY A 35 4.22 -4.61 -1.95
C GLY A 35 2.81 -4.28 -1.45
N VAL A 36 2.48 -4.79 -0.27
CA VAL A 36 1.24 -4.44 0.44
C VAL A 36 1.57 -3.78 1.76
N THR A 37 0.93 -2.64 2.01
CA THR A 37 1.08 -1.90 3.26
C THR A 37 -0.26 -1.74 3.96
N ILE A 38 -0.20 -1.67 5.29
CA ILE A 38 -1.27 -1.13 6.12
C ILE A 38 -0.81 0.23 6.62
N VAL A 39 -1.64 1.25 6.39
CA VAL A 39 -1.38 2.62 6.81
C VAL A 39 -2.34 2.96 7.93
N THR A 40 -1.83 3.47 9.04
CA THR A 40 -2.63 3.73 10.24
C THR A 40 -2.38 5.12 10.83
N THR A 41 -3.37 5.62 11.54
CA THR A 41 -3.30 6.87 12.30
C THR A 41 -4.29 6.84 13.45
N THR A 42 -4.33 7.90 14.24
CA THR A 42 -5.33 8.16 15.27
C THR A 42 -6.02 9.50 15.02
N ASP A 43 -7.27 9.63 15.41
CA ASP A 43 -7.94 10.93 15.46
C ASP A 43 -7.76 11.63 16.82
N SER A 44 -8.33 12.83 16.95
CA SER A 44 -8.25 13.64 18.17
C SER A 44 -8.90 12.98 19.40
N ASP A 45 -9.81 12.03 19.20
CA ASP A 45 -10.48 11.30 20.28
C ASP A 45 -9.70 10.02 20.64
N GLY A 46 -8.55 9.79 20.02
CA GLY A 46 -7.72 8.60 20.22
C GLY A 46 -8.23 7.36 19.48
N ARG A 47 -9.23 7.50 18.61
CA ARG A 47 -9.75 6.36 17.84
C ARG A 47 -8.78 6.02 16.72
N TRP A 48 -8.56 4.72 16.54
CA TRP A 48 -7.67 4.17 15.54
C TRP A 48 -8.32 4.12 14.16
N TRP A 49 -7.55 4.50 13.15
CA TRP A 49 -7.95 4.54 11.75
C TRP A 49 -6.87 3.91 10.88
N GLY A 50 -7.29 3.28 9.78
CA GLY A 50 -6.34 2.76 8.82
C GLY A 50 -6.96 2.17 7.57
N PHE A 51 -6.09 1.91 6.60
CA PHE A 51 -6.43 1.33 5.31
C PHE A 51 -5.26 0.50 4.76
N THR A 52 -5.57 -0.40 3.82
CA THR A 52 -4.56 -1.11 3.04
C THR A 52 -4.22 -0.31 1.80
N ALA A 53 -2.92 -0.21 1.50
CA ALA A 53 -2.43 0.45 0.30
C ALA A 53 -1.39 -0.42 -0.42
N SER A 54 -1.57 -0.56 -1.73
CA SER A 54 -0.60 -1.13 -2.66
C SER A 54 0.14 -0.05 -3.46
N SER A 55 -0.15 1.23 -3.19
CA SER A 55 0.40 2.38 -3.90
C SER A 55 1.61 3.01 -3.20
N PHE A 56 2.23 2.29 -2.26
CA PHE A 56 3.39 2.79 -1.52
C PHE A 56 4.57 3.04 -2.47
N CYS A 57 5.27 4.16 -2.27
CA CYS A 57 6.48 4.49 -3.03
C CYS A 57 7.47 5.28 -2.16
N SER A 58 8.77 5.01 -2.29
CA SER A 58 9.82 5.89 -1.78
C SER A 58 10.02 7.09 -2.71
N VAL A 59 10.28 8.26 -2.15
CA VAL A 59 10.28 9.53 -2.90
C VAL A 59 11.63 10.24 -2.80
N SER A 60 12.17 10.39 -1.59
CA SER A 60 13.39 11.16 -1.34
C SER A 60 14.17 10.56 -0.16
N MET A 61 15.48 10.82 -0.11
CA MET A 61 16.34 10.48 1.03
C MET A 61 16.72 11.70 1.88
N ASP A 62 16.68 12.91 1.33
CA ASP A 62 16.96 14.15 2.06
C ASP A 62 15.99 15.28 1.65
N PRO A 63 14.95 15.59 2.46
CA PRO A 63 14.53 14.81 3.63
C PRO A 63 14.01 13.42 3.19
N PRO A 64 13.96 12.43 4.10
CA PRO A 64 13.48 11.08 3.78
C PRO A 64 11.97 11.09 3.59
N LEU A 65 11.51 10.99 2.34
CA LEU A 65 10.08 11.08 1.98
C LEU A 65 9.57 9.77 1.37
N VAL A 66 8.32 9.43 1.71
CA VAL A 66 7.53 8.34 1.14
C VAL A 66 6.13 8.83 0.78
N LEU A 67 5.39 8.09 -0.05
CA LEU A 67 3.98 8.38 -0.32
C LEU A 67 3.10 7.13 -0.34
N VAL A 68 1.81 7.36 -0.10
CA VAL A 68 0.69 6.42 -0.30
C VAL A 68 -0.53 7.17 -0.82
N CYS A 69 -1.44 6.49 -1.51
CA CYS A 69 -2.65 7.09 -2.07
C CYS A 69 -3.87 6.56 -1.30
N LEU A 70 -4.67 7.47 -0.76
CA LEU A 70 -5.90 7.15 -0.03
C LEU A 70 -7.11 7.57 -0.85
N ALA A 71 -8.03 6.64 -1.11
CA ALA A 71 -9.29 6.95 -1.76
C ALA A 71 -10.07 8.00 -0.95
N THR A 72 -10.59 9.02 -1.61
CA THR A 72 -11.41 10.07 -0.98
C THR A 72 -12.74 9.54 -0.42
N SER A 73 -13.19 8.38 -0.92
CA SER A 73 -14.37 7.66 -0.44
C SER A 73 -14.11 6.77 0.78
N ALA A 74 -12.86 6.61 1.22
CA ALA A 74 -12.52 5.78 2.37
C ALA A 74 -13.06 6.38 3.68
N GLU A 75 -13.58 5.55 4.58
CA GLU A 75 -14.13 6.00 5.88
C GLU A 75 -13.09 6.73 6.74
N CYS A 76 -11.82 6.33 6.64
CA CYS A 76 -10.73 6.96 7.37
C CYS A 76 -10.20 8.24 6.71
N HIS A 77 -10.71 8.66 5.54
CA HIS A 77 -10.18 9.81 4.82
C HIS A 77 -10.14 11.08 5.66
N ALA A 78 -11.22 11.37 6.40
CA ALA A 78 -11.30 12.53 7.28
C ALA A 78 -10.23 12.52 8.38
N ALA A 79 -9.91 11.35 8.94
CA ALA A 79 -8.85 11.22 9.94
C ALA A 79 -7.48 11.54 9.34
N PHE A 80 -7.14 10.96 8.19
CA PHE A 80 -5.87 11.23 7.50
C PHE A 80 -5.75 12.63 6.93
N ALA A 81 -6.87 13.31 6.65
CA ALA A 81 -6.89 14.68 6.15
C ALA A 81 -6.30 15.67 7.17
N VAL A 82 -6.39 15.37 8.47
CA VAL A 82 -5.90 16.24 9.55
C VAL A 82 -4.77 15.62 10.38
N ALA A 83 -4.54 14.30 10.29
CA ALA A 83 -3.52 13.60 11.07
C ALA A 83 -2.11 14.19 10.91
N GLU A 84 -1.46 14.55 12.00
CA GLU A 84 -0.07 15.05 11.95
C GLU A 84 0.94 13.92 11.74
N GLU A 85 0.60 12.71 12.21
CA GLU A 85 1.46 11.53 12.13
C GLU A 85 0.67 10.28 11.74
N TRP A 86 1.37 9.34 11.13
CA TRP A 86 0.82 8.07 10.67
C TRP A 86 1.94 7.04 10.52
N VAL A 87 1.56 5.77 10.47
CA VAL A 87 2.49 4.64 10.35
C VAL A 87 2.21 3.86 9.07
N ILE A 88 3.25 3.58 8.29
CA ILE A 88 3.20 2.68 7.12
C ILE A 88 3.84 1.35 7.49
N GLN A 89 3.13 0.25 7.23
CA GLN A 89 3.52 -1.07 7.72
C GLN A 89 3.48 -2.07 6.57
N VAL A 90 4.65 -2.53 6.12
CA VAL A 90 4.76 -3.55 5.08
C VAL A 90 4.42 -4.90 5.69
N ILE A 91 3.45 -5.60 5.11
CA ILE A 91 2.90 -6.81 5.73
C ILE A 91 3.64 -8.08 5.33
N HIS A 92 3.65 -9.05 6.24
CA HIS A 92 3.99 -10.43 5.96
C HIS A 92 2.90 -11.11 5.10
N PRO A 93 3.23 -12.09 4.24
CA PRO A 93 2.25 -12.89 3.50
C PRO A 93 1.23 -13.64 4.35
N ASP A 94 1.50 -13.86 5.64
CA ASP A 94 0.52 -14.45 6.57
C ASP A 94 -0.55 -13.44 7.03
N HIS A 95 -0.34 -12.14 6.79
CA HIS A 95 -1.26 -11.06 7.18
C HIS A 95 -2.18 -10.61 6.05
N VAL A 96 -2.36 -11.43 5.00
CA VAL A 96 -3.27 -11.12 3.89
C VAL A 96 -4.72 -10.94 4.33
N GLU A 97 -5.16 -11.66 5.35
CA GLU A 97 -6.51 -11.47 5.93
C GLU A 97 -6.62 -10.11 6.62
N VAL A 98 -5.56 -9.67 7.31
CA VAL A 98 -5.50 -8.34 7.92
C VAL A 98 -5.61 -7.27 6.83
N ALA A 99 -4.86 -7.41 5.73
CA ALA A 99 -4.97 -6.52 4.59
C ALA A 99 -6.40 -6.48 4.01
N GLY A 100 -7.05 -7.64 3.89
CA GLY A 100 -8.45 -7.73 3.45
C GLY A 100 -9.41 -6.96 4.35
N ARG A 101 -9.25 -7.04 5.68
CA ARG A 101 -10.04 -6.26 6.65
C ARG A 101 -9.83 -4.76 6.47
N PHE A 102 -8.58 -4.33 6.33
CA PHE A 102 -8.25 -2.91 6.18
C PHE A 102 -8.70 -2.30 4.85
N ALA A 103 -8.84 -3.13 3.80
CA ALA A 103 -9.44 -2.76 2.52
C ALA A 103 -10.98 -2.75 2.52
N THR A 104 -11.62 -3.33 3.55
CA THR A 104 -13.09 -3.49 3.62
C THR A 104 -13.73 -2.40 4.47
N ARG A 105 -14.81 -1.80 3.95
CA ARG A 105 -15.61 -0.78 4.64
C ARG A 105 -16.40 -1.40 5.80
N GLY A 106 -16.46 -0.75 6.96
CA GLY A 106 -17.25 -1.22 8.11
C GLY A 106 -16.74 -2.51 8.79
N ALA A 107 -15.58 -3.04 8.38
CA ALA A 107 -14.98 -4.19 9.04
C ALA A 107 -14.39 -3.79 10.40
N ASP A 108 -14.31 -4.77 11.32
CA ASP A 108 -13.50 -4.64 12.53
C ASP A 108 -12.01 -4.75 12.17
N LYS A 109 -11.42 -3.61 11.78
CA LYS A 109 -10.04 -3.54 11.27
C LYS A 109 -9.02 -3.87 12.35
N PHE A 110 -9.27 -3.47 13.58
CA PHE A 110 -8.30 -3.54 14.69
C PHE A 110 -8.58 -4.68 15.68
N GLY A 111 -9.49 -5.62 15.35
CA GLY A 111 -9.87 -6.76 16.20
C GLY A 111 -8.77 -7.81 16.47
N GLY A 112 -7.48 -7.48 16.32
CA GLY A 112 -6.35 -8.32 16.67
C GLY A 112 -5.08 -8.02 15.86
N GLY A 113 -3.92 -8.24 16.49
CA GLY A 113 -2.59 -8.06 15.88
C GLY A 113 -2.10 -6.62 15.85
N PHE A 114 -2.66 -5.72 16.68
CA PHE A 114 -2.22 -4.33 16.77
C PHE A 114 -1.97 -3.93 18.21
N GLN A 115 -0.93 -3.13 18.42
CA GLN A 115 -0.56 -2.53 19.70
C GLN A 115 -0.36 -1.02 19.55
N PRO A 116 -0.50 -0.23 20.63
CA PRO A 116 -0.10 1.17 20.61
C PRO A 116 1.42 1.30 20.45
N GLY A 117 1.85 2.00 19.41
CA GLY A 117 3.24 2.37 19.15
C GLY A 117 3.54 3.82 19.57
N PRO A 118 4.55 4.45 18.95
CA PRO A 118 4.89 5.86 19.18
C PRO A 118 3.67 6.77 19.10
N HIS A 119 3.51 7.64 20.10
CA HIS A 119 2.39 8.58 20.22
C HIS A 119 0.99 7.95 20.18
N GLY A 120 0.88 6.66 20.51
CA GLY A 120 -0.39 5.92 20.53
C GLY A 120 -0.89 5.49 19.15
N LEU A 121 -0.07 5.62 18.11
CA LEU A 121 -0.40 5.18 16.75
C LEU A 121 -0.50 3.66 16.67
N PRO A 122 -1.41 3.07 15.88
CA PRO A 122 -1.59 1.62 15.84
C PRO A 122 -0.47 0.93 15.05
N VAL A 123 0.26 0.03 15.70
CA VAL A 123 1.32 -0.76 15.05
C VAL A 123 0.90 -2.22 14.98
N LEU A 124 0.95 -2.79 13.78
CA LEU A 124 0.73 -4.18 13.43
C LEU A 124 1.88 -5.02 14.01
N ASP A 125 1.52 -6.03 14.79
CA ASP A 125 2.45 -7.05 15.25
C ASP A 125 3.06 -7.76 14.04
N GLU A 126 4.37 -8.02 14.07
CA GLU A 126 5.06 -8.76 13.00
C GLU A 126 4.99 -8.11 11.60
N ALA A 127 4.89 -6.78 11.52
CA ALA A 127 5.19 -6.06 10.28
C ALA A 127 6.66 -6.26 9.87
N ILE A 128 6.93 -6.34 8.57
CA ILE A 128 8.30 -6.52 8.04
C ILE A 128 9.05 -5.20 8.04
N VAL A 129 8.33 -4.12 7.72
CA VAL A 129 8.85 -2.76 7.83
C VAL A 129 7.79 -1.91 8.49
N THR A 130 8.18 -1.13 9.48
CA THR A 130 7.33 -0.12 10.14
C THR A 130 8.00 1.23 9.97
N LEU A 131 7.34 2.15 9.28
CA LEU A 131 7.78 3.53 9.08
C LEU A 131 6.88 4.46 9.87
N HIS A 132 7.44 5.19 10.83
CA HIS A 132 6.74 6.27 11.50
C HIS A 132 6.93 7.55 10.69
N CYS A 133 5.84 8.15 10.25
CA CYS A 133 5.85 9.29 9.36
C CYS A 133 5.16 10.50 9.98
N ARG A 134 5.78 11.67 9.82
CA ARG A 134 5.09 12.96 9.95
C ARG A 134 4.46 13.32 8.61
N SER A 135 3.24 13.85 8.64
CA SER A 135 2.60 14.41 7.45
C SER A 135 3.45 15.54 6.86
N HIS A 136 3.87 15.39 5.60
CA HIS A 136 4.64 16.38 4.88
C HIS A 136 3.76 17.19 3.92
N GLN A 137 3.01 16.51 3.05
CA GLN A 137 2.08 17.14 2.10
C GLN A 137 0.88 16.25 1.80
N ARG A 138 -0.20 16.87 1.32
CA ARG A 138 -1.40 16.17 0.83
C ARG A 138 -1.81 16.78 -0.50
N HIS A 139 -1.97 15.95 -1.53
CA HIS A 139 -2.36 16.38 -2.87
C HIS A 139 -3.63 15.67 -3.30
N LEU A 140 -4.69 16.43 -3.60
CA LEU A 140 -5.88 15.86 -4.24
C LEU A 140 -5.53 15.48 -5.69
N ALA A 141 -5.73 14.22 -6.05
CA ALA A 141 -5.40 13.65 -7.34
C ALA A 141 -6.57 12.80 -7.85
N GLY A 142 -7.58 13.46 -8.42
CA GLY A 142 -8.79 12.79 -8.87
C GLY A 142 -9.62 12.26 -7.69
N ASP A 143 -9.86 10.96 -7.66
CA ASP A 143 -10.62 10.27 -6.61
C ASP A 143 -9.77 9.84 -5.40
N HIS A 144 -8.47 10.16 -5.40
CA HIS A 144 -7.53 9.89 -4.30
C HIS A 144 -6.88 11.15 -3.75
N THR A 145 -6.41 11.07 -2.51
CA THR A 145 -5.44 11.99 -1.92
C THR A 145 -4.08 11.29 -1.84
N ILE A 146 -3.06 11.89 -2.44
CA ILE A 146 -1.67 11.47 -2.25
C ILE A 146 -1.21 12.03 -0.90
N LEU A 147 -0.88 11.13 0.02
CA LEU A 147 -0.31 11.44 1.32
C LEU A 147 1.20 11.29 1.22
N VAL A 148 1.93 12.40 1.38
CA VAL A 148 3.39 12.42 1.42
C VAL A 148 3.82 12.53 2.88
N GLY A 149 4.68 11.62 3.33
CA GLY A 149 5.16 11.53 4.70
C GLY A 149 6.67 11.66 4.76
N GLU A 150 7.15 12.40 5.75
CA GLU A 150 8.56 12.43 6.14
C GLU A 150 8.80 11.34 7.18
N VAL A 151 9.76 10.45 6.91
CA VAL A 151 10.09 9.32 7.79
C VAL A 151 10.87 9.83 8.99
N LEU A 152 10.30 9.67 10.18
CA LEU A 152 10.93 10.03 11.45
C LEU A 152 11.76 8.87 12.02
N SER A 153 11.26 7.64 11.86
CA SER A 153 11.94 6.41 12.25
C SER A 153 11.50 5.24 11.36
N ALA A 154 12.35 4.22 11.30
CA ALA A 154 12.10 3.01 10.54
C ALA A 154 12.61 1.78 11.32
N GLU A 155 11.78 0.75 11.39
CA GLU A 155 12.13 -0.58 11.88
C GLU A 155 11.94 -1.58 10.73
N ALA A 156 12.84 -2.56 10.61
CA ALA A 156 12.75 -3.56 9.55
C ALA A 156 13.31 -4.91 9.98
N ASP A 157 12.58 -5.98 9.65
CA ASP A 157 13.05 -7.36 9.69
C ASP A 157 13.41 -7.82 8.27
N LEU A 158 14.68 -7.64 7.91
CA LEU A 158 15.19 -7.96 6.57
C LEU A 158 15.33 -9.47 6.31
N ALA A 159 15.08 -10.32 7.31
CA ALA A 159 15.10 -11.77 7.14
C ALA A 159 13.76 -12.33 6.62
N ARG A 160 12.69 -11.52 6.62
CA ARG A 160 11.34 -11.90 6.19
C ARG A 160 10.99 -11.25 4.85
N GLU A 161 10.19 -11.97 4.06
CA GLU A 161 9.75 -11.50 2.74
C GLU A 161 8.36 -10.89 2.78
N PRO A 162 8.12 -9.76 2.08
CA PRO A 162 6.84 -9.08 2.07
C PRO A 162 5.80 -9.75 1.20
N ALA A 163 4.52 -9.51 1.51
CA ALA A 163 3.43 -9.86 0.62
C ALA A 163 3.49 -9.04 -0.67
N VAL A 164 3.26 -9.70 -1.80
CA VAL A 164 3.17 -9.07 -3.12
C VAL A 164 1.71 -9.04 -3.54
N TYR A 165 1.26 -7.90 -4.08
CA TYR A 165 -0.01 -7.79 -4.76
C TYR A 165 0.21 -7.68 -6.26
N PHE A 166 -0.36 -8.62 -7.01
CA PHE A 166 -0.22 -8.68 -8.46
C PHE A 166 -1.46 -9.30 -9.09
N ARG A 167 -1.96 -8.68 -10.15
CA ARG A 167 -3.19 -9.10 -10.87
C ARG A 167 -4.34 -9.40 -9.92
N ARG A 168 -4.55 -8.48 -8.96
CA ARG A 168 -5.64 -8.51 -7.99
C ARG A 168 -5.57 -9.68 -6.97
N GLY A 169 -4.43 -10.35 -6.87
CA GLY A 169 -4.19 -11.44 -5.92
C GLY A 169 -2.97 -11.18 -5.04
N PHE A 170 -2.94 -11.83 -3.89
CA PHE A 170 -1.77 -11.87 -3.00
C PHE A 170 -0.84 -13.02 -3.39
N HIS A 171 0.47 -12.76 -3.38
CA HIS A 171 1.52 -13.69 -3.75
C HIS A 171 2.67 -13.61 -2.74
N ARG A 172 3.45 -14.69 -2.69
CA ARG A 172 4.76 -14.72 -2.03
C ARG A 172 5.86 -14.54 -3.07
N LEU A 173 6.99 -13.99 -2.65
CA LEU A 173 8.20 -14.04 -3.46
C LEU A 173 8.74 -15.49 -3.48
N PRO A 174 9.44 -15.87 -4.57
CA PRO A 174 9.96 -17.22 -4.77
C PRO A 174 11.21 -17.52 -3.94
#